data_AF-A0A3A8H5C4-F1
#
_entry.id   AF-A0A3A8H5C4-F1
#
_cell.length_a   1.000
_cell.length_b   1.000
_cell.length_c   1.000
_cell.angle_alpha   90.00
_cell.angle_beta   90.00
_cell.angle_gamma   90.00
#
_symmetry.space_group_name_H-M   'P 1'
#
loop_
_entity.id
_entity.type
_entity.pdbx_description
1 polymer ?
#
loop_
_entity_poly.entity_id
_entity_poly.type
_entity_poly.pdbx_seq_one_letter_code
_entity_poly.pdbx_strand_id
1 'polypeptide(L)'
;MSGTSKLTSGSRVAIVGGGIAGAGLAASLLFNGRARGVALDVRVYAGGTEERTAPPALLTPECRSRLAALGCRIPPEWRAHELRGVEVISQGERELLPCAAGGLWVVDGWPRGEGGLDMVRHVLSTAASAQGARFVNRHVERVERQAPAPDAPTAVRNAGPLVVRAQGSGERFHAVALAAGAGPLLGDAFFKGFRPAPSMPAVQARLQGAMTGRDLAPVARLWVSPLPSVDALFLVPGASSVYALAFGAAVTPADLCQVLMMAARDGLLEEGFEVAALETTRLPFGPGRTLVAPGQLAVGPAAFGHPLQVGLSETLASCSRAAVALLDGGLDAPSLERRYVRDGLGELMEDAAAGARSISWLRRAGKRAPAAFVAARAKHATGGVYGGGVLGLSAPTPLGLLSAARWSGVREVVGSWLRTPVEPVPTFVPEVEPDLYYVVDDDADTREALTLLLESTGARVVSFADELALFCAVARRPPTAILLDVVLHWVDGLRLCEGLKQHPLTRDTRVLVMSGLNRPHVRQRALDAGAEAFLPKPVNPDRLLCQLTGRVPDPLAAPREIQRPAVVETFGEDRFAS
;
A
#
# COMPACT_ATOMS: atom_id res chain seq x y z
N MET A 1 -39.85 -16.83 27.02
CA MET A 1 -39.20 -18.14 26.79
C MET A 1 -37.87 -17.89 26.09
N SER A 2 -36.77 -18.07 26.83
CA SER A 2 -35.39 -17.84 26.40
C SER A 2 -34.94 -18.96 25.46
N GLY A 3 -35.24 -18.81 24.17
CA GLY A 3 -34.76 -19.73 23.13
C GLY A 3 -33.27 -19.50 22.90
N THR A 4 -32.45 -20.49 23.21
CA THR A 4 -31.02 -20.55 22.96
C THR A 4 -30.71 -20.23 21.50
N SER A 5 -30.22 -19.01 21.24
CA SER A 5 -29.97 -18.44 19.92
C SER A 5 -28.67 -18.96 19.28
N LYS A 6 -28.46 -20.27 19.26
CA LYS A 6 -27.27 -20.86 18.60
C LYS A 6 -27.53 -21.12 17.13
N LEU A 7 -26.46 -21.16 16.33
CA LEU A 7 -26.55 -21.65 14.95
C LEU A 7 -26.87 -23.15 14.97
N THR A 8 -27.95 -23.52 14.31
CA THR A 8 -28.39 -24.90 14.11
C THR A 8 -28.37 -25.26 12.63
N SER A 9 -28.53 -26.54 12.29
CA SER A 9 -28.62 -26.97 10.90
C SER A 9 -29.75 -26.25 10.16
N GLY A 10 -29.44 -25.67 9.00
CA GLY A 10 -30.33 -24.79 8.23
C GLY A 10 -30.17 -23.30 8.53
N SER A 11 -29.34 -22.92 9.51
CA SER A 11 -29.06 -21.52 9.79
C SER A 11 -28.34 -20.84 8.61
N ARG A 12 -28.76 -19.61 8.33
CA ARG A 12 -28.21 -18.78 7.25
C ARG A 12 -27.23 -17.77 7.82
N VAL A 13 -26.03 -17.69 7.27
CA VAL A 13 -24.99 -16.72 7.65
C VAL A 13 -24.57 -15.91 6.43
N ALA A 14 -24.61 -14.59 6.54
CA ALA A 14 -24.06 -13.68 5.54
C ALA A 14 -22.67 -13.20 5.94
N ILE A 15 -21.77 -13.09 4.98
CA ILE A 15 -20.44 -12.51 5.13
C ILE A 15 -20.35 -11.36 4.15
N VAL A 16 -20.08 -10.16 4.65
CA VAL A 16 -19.97 -8.94 3.84
C VAL A 16 -18.49 -8.66 3.60
N GLY A 17 -18.03 -8.80 2.36
CA GLY A 17 -16.64 -8.73 1.95
C GLY A 17 -16.16 -10.06 1.39
N GLY A 18 -15.71 -10.06 0.14
CA GLY A 18 -15.26 -11.26 -0.59
C GLY A 18 -13.75 -11.50 -0.56
N GLY A 19 -12.98 -10.67 0.16
CA GLY A 19 -11.53 -10.79 0.28
C GLY A 19 -11.07 -11.99 1.11
N ILE A 20 -9.78 -12.01 1.49
CA ILE A 20 -9.17 -13.10 2.27
C ILE A 20 -9.92 -13.35 3.59
N ALA A 21 -10.30 -12.30 4.32
CA ALA A 21 -11.05 -12.44 5.57
C ALA A 21 -12.44 -13.07 5.35
N GLY A 22 -13.13 -12.70 4.26
CA GLY A 22 -14.46 -13.22 3.96
C GLY A 22 -14.43 -14.67 3.51
N ALA A 23 -13.55 -15.00 2.57
CA ALA A 23 -13.34 -16.36 2.10
C ALA A 23 -12.80 -17.28 3.21
N GLY A 24 -11.87 -16.77 4.02
CA GLY A 24 -11.33 -17.46 5.19
C GLY A 24 -12.40 -17.75 6.25
N LEU A 25 -13.25 -16.79 6.57
CA LEU A 25 -14.37 -17.01 7.50
C LEU A 25 -15.38 -18.01 6.96
N ALA A 26 -15.71 -17.94 5.67
CA ALA A 26 -16.62 -18.89 5.03
C ALA A 26 -16.09 -20.33 5.13
N ALA A 27 -14.81 -20.54 4.78
CA ALA A 27 -14.14 -21.82 4.92
C ALA A 27 -14.13 -22.29 6.38
N SER A 28 -13.76 -21.41 7.33
CA SER A 28 -13.73 -21.74 8.76
C SER A 28 -15.11 -22.13 9.30
N LEU A 29 -16.18 -21.40 8.94
CA LEU A 29 -17.55 -21.70 9.38
C LEU A 29 -18.03 -23.06 8.88
N LEU A 30 -17.82 -23.35 7.60
CA LEU A 30 -18.28 -24.61 7.00
C LEU A 30 -17.46 -25.80 7.51
N PHE A 31 -16.14 -25.65 7.64
CA PHE A 31 -15.27 -26.68 8.18
C PHE A 31 -15.64 -27.01 9.63
N ASN A 32 -15.72 -25.99 10.49
CA ASN A 32 -16.05 -26.17 11.91
C ASN A 32 -17.52 -26.60 12.14
N GLY A 33 -18.43 -26.16 11.28
CA GLY A 33 -19.83 -26.55 11.30
C GLY A 33 -20.00 -28.03 11.00
N ARG A 34 -19.36 -28.53 9.93
CA ARG A 34 -19.35 -29.97 9.58
C ARG A 34 -18.78 -30.83 10.71
N ALA A 35 -17.67 -30.41 11.31
CA ALA A 35 -17.08 -31.12 12.45
C ALA A 35 -18.03 -31.22 13.66
N ARG A 36 -19.01 -30.31 13.77
CA ARG A 36 -20.05 -30.29 14.81
C ARG A 36 -21.39 -30.92 14.36
N GLY A 37 -21.47 -31.43 13.13
CA GLY A 37 -22.73 -31.93 12.55
C GLY A 37 -23.75 -30.83 12.21
N VAL A 38 -23.30 -29.58 12.07
CA VAL A 38 -24.15 -28.41 11.76
C VAL A 38 -23.99 -28.01 10.29
N ALA A 39 -25.07 -28.12 9.51
CA ALA A 39 -25.10 -27.69 8.12
C ALA A 39 -25.57 -26.22 7.99
N LEU A 40 -24.75 -25.34 7.44
CA LEU A 40 -25.03 -23.90 7.32
C LEU A 40 -25.22 -23.47 5.86
N ASP A 41 -26.13 -22.51 5.61
CA ASP A 41 -26.19 -21.76 4.34
C ASP A 41 -25.33 -20.50 4.48
N VAL A 42 -24.10 -20.54 3.95
CA VAL A 42 -23.15 -19.42 4.02
C VAL A 42 -23.13 -18.67 2.70
N ARG A 43 -23.40 -17.37 2.76
CA ARG A 43 -23.34 -16.47 1.59
C ARG A 43 -22.31 -15.38 1.78
N VAL A 44 -21.43 -15.24 0.80
CA VAL A 44 -20.36 -14.24 0.81
C VAL A 44 -20.70 -13.18 -0.24
N TYR A 45 -20.95 -11.97 0.21
CA TYR A 45 -21.19 -10.82 -0.65
C TYR A 45 -19.85 -10.19 -1.03
N ALA A 46 -19.48 -10.29 -2.29
CA ALA A 46 -18.33 -9.62 -2.88
C ALA A 46 -18.86 -8.40 -3.67
N GLY A 47 -18.61 -7.19 -3.18
CA GLY A 47 -18.74 -5.97 -3.98
C GLY A 47 -17.34 -5.59 -4.41
N GLY A 48 -16.98 -5.87 -5.66
CA GLY A 48 -15.60 -5.72 -6.13
C GLY A 48 -15.16 -4.26 -6.26
N THR A 49 -13.87 -4.04 -5.94
CA THR A 49 -13.01 -3.03 -6.55
C THR A 49 -11.74 -3.78 -6.94
N GLU A 50 -11.40 -3.81 -8.22
CA GLU A 50 -10.11 -4.39 -8.67
C GLU A 50 -8.99 -3.45 -8.22
N GLU A 51 -8.08 -3.94 -7.39
CA GLU A 51 -6.87 -3.20 -7.02
C GLU A 51 -5.89 -3.22 -8.20
N ARG A 52 -5.50 -2.05 -8.68
CA ARG A 52 -4.65 -1.91 -9.88
C ARG A 52 -3.21 -2.35 -9.62
N THR A 53 -2.74 -2.18 -8.39
CA THR A 53 -1.36 -2.56 -8.01
C THR A 53 -1.20 -4.03 -7.66
N ALA A 54 -2.30 -4.76 -7.48
CA ALA A 54 -2.35 -6.21 -7.27
C ALA A 54 -1.29 -6.70 -6.25
N PRO A 55 -1.37 -6.34 -4.96
CA PRO A 55 -0.29 -6.54 -3.97
C PRO A 55 0.12 -8.01 -3.78
N PRO A 56 1.40 -8.28 -3.45
CA PRO A 56 1.86 -9.63 -3.15
C PRO A 56 1.31 -10.13 -1.80
N ALA A 57 1.28 -11.44 -1.61
CA ALA A 57 0.95 -12.04 -0.32
C ALA A 57 2.20 -12.58 0.37
N LEU A 58 2.36 -12.26 1.65
CA LEU A 58 3.41 -12.81 2.49
C LEU A 58 2.87 -13.95 3.35
N LEU A 59 3.31 -15.18 3.05
CA LEU A 59 2.85 -16.38 3.74
C LEU A 59 3.89 -16.87 4.75
N THR A 60 3.57 -16.70 6.03
CA THR A 60 4.33 -17.28 7.14
C THR A 60 4.06 -18.79 7.25
N PRO A 61 4.92 -19.57 7.93
CA PRO A 61 4.66 -20.99 8.20
C PRO A 61 3.29 -21.25 8.85
N GLU A 62 2.87 -20.39 9.77
CA GLU A 62 1.58 -20.45 10.44
C GLU A 62 0.42 -20.18 9.47
N CYS A 63 0.59 -19.24 8.53
CA CYS A 63 -0.39 -19.00 7.46
C CYS A 63 -0.60 -20.27 6.63
N ARG A 64 0.50 -20.91 6.20
CA ARG A 64 0.44 -22.13 5.38
C ARG A 64 -0.23 -23.27 6.11
N SER A 65 0.10 -23.48 7.39
CA SER A 65 -0.55 -24.47 8.24
C SER A 65 -2.06 -24.22 8.36
N ARG A 66 -2.48 -22.96 8.57
CA ARG A 66 -3.90 -22.59 8.64
C ARG A 66 -4.64 -22.80 7.31
N LEU A 67 -4.02 -22.42 6.19
CA LEU A 67 -4.60 -22.65 4.86
C LEU A 67 -4.82 -24.15 4.62
N ALA A 68 -3.80 -24.98 4.90
CA ALA A 68 -3.92 -26.43 4.78
C ALA A 68 -5.02 -27.00 5.70
N ALA A 69 -5.12 -26.52 6.94
CA ALA A 69 -6.16 -26.92 7.89
C ALA A 69 -7.59 -26.56 7.42
N LEU A 70 -7.74 -25.51 6.60
CA LEU A 70 -9.01 -25.12 5.97
C LEU A 70 -9.33 -25.92 4.71
N GLY A 71 -8.51 -26.92 4.36
CA GLY A 71 -8.66 -27.73 3.15
C GLY A 71 -8.20 -27.03 1.88
N CYS A 72 -7.42 -25.95 1.98
CA CYS A 72 -6.85 -25.28 0.83
C CYS A 72 -5.70 -26.10 0.24
N ARG A 73 -5.70 -26.27 -1.08
CA ARG A 73 -4.55 -26.81 -1.81
C ARG A 73 -3.60 -25.67 -2.13
N ILE A 74 -2.46 -25.63 -1.44
CA ILE A 74 -1.42 -24.64 -1.70
C ILE A 74 -0.64 -25.07 -2.94
N PRO A 75 -0.60 -24.25 -4.00
CA PRO A 75 0.16 -24.58 -5.20
C PRO A 75 1.67 -24.63 -4.92
N PRO A 76 2.40 -25.62 -5.45
CA PRO A 76 3.85 -25.77 -5.20
C PRO A 76 4.68 -24.59 -5.69
N GLU A 77 4.24 -23.89 -6.74
CA GLU A 77 4.90 -22.72 -7.32
C GLU A 77 4.99 -21.52 -6.36
N TRP A 78 4.15 -21.44 -5.33
CA TRP A 78 4.21 -20.37 -4.31
C TRP A 78 5.47 -20.42 -3.45
N ARG A 79 6.22 -21.54 -3.51
CA ARG A 79 7.52 -21.67 -2.84
C ARG A 79 8.66 -20.98 -3.60
N ALA A 80 8.44 -20.51 -4.83
CA ALA A 80 9.51 -20.05 -5.71
C ALA A 80 10.31 -18.86 -5.16
N HIS A 81 9.69 -17.99 -4.36
CA HIS A 81 10.35 -16.82 -3.79
C HIS A 81 10.26 -16.83 -2.25
N GLU A 82 11.35 -17.24 -1.61
CA GLU A 82 11.47 -17.30 -0.15
C GLU A 82 12.39 -16.18 0.35
N LEU A 83 11.89 -15.34 1.26
CA LEU A 83 12.69 -14.34 1.95
C LEU A 83 13.45 -14.98 3.11
N ARG A 84 14.74 -14.64 3.23
CA ARG A 84 15.65 -15.00 4.32
C ARG A 84 15.49 -14.11 5.54
N GLY A 85 14.88 -12.93 5.40
CA GLY A 85 14.71 -11.99 6.49
C GLY A 85 14.08 -10.68 6.06
N VAL A 86 14.03 -9.77 7.02
CA VAL A 86 13.63 -8.37 6.80
C VAL A 86 14.73 -7.47 7.33
N GLU A 87 15.31 -6.64 6.46
CA GLU A 87 16.27 -5.61 6.83
C GLU A 87 15.52 -4.36 7.30
N VAL A 88 15.83 -3.90 8.50
CA VAL A 88 15.28 -2.65 9.06
C VAL A 88 16.31 -1.56 8.94
N ILE A 89 15.92 -0.43 8.37
CA ILE A 89 16.79 0.68 8.01
C ILE A 89 16.26 1.95 8.68
N SER A 90 17.14 2.75 9.29
CA SER A 90 16.80 4.07 9.82
C SER A 90 18.02 4.96 9.95
N GLN A 91 17.98 6.17 9.37
CA GLN A 91 19.01 7.21 9.52
C GLN A 91 20.46 6.71 9.35
N GLY A 92 20.71 5.81 8.39
CA GLY A 92 22.02 5.23 8.08
C GLY A 92 22.33 3.89 8.77
N GLU A 93 21.61 3.54 9.83
CA GLU A 93 21.74 2.26 10.52
C GLU A 93 20.90 1.17 9.84
N ARG A 94 21.43 -0.06 9.79
CA ARG A 94 20.77 -1.21 9.16
C ARG A 94 20.93 -2.45 10.04
N GLU A 95 19.84 -3.18 10.25
CA GLU A 95 19.84 -4.44 11.01
C GLU A 95 19.00 -5.50 10.28
N LEU A 96 19.55 -6.69 10.11
CA LEU A 96 18.85 -7.81 9.49
C LEU A 96 18.09 -8.63 10.54
N LEU A 97 16.79 -8.80 10.33
CA LEU A 97 15.95 -9.73 11.09
C LEU A 97 15.79 -11.03 10.30
N PRO A 98 16.56 -12.09 10.59
CA PRO A 98 16.43 -13.35 9.85
C PRO A 98 15.11 -14.05 10.14
N CYS A 99 14.53 -14.68 9.11
CA CYS A 99 13.33 -15.51 9.23
C CYS A 99 13.59 -16.77 10.08
N ALA A 100 12.52 -17.31 10.65
CA ALA A 100 12.55 -18.63 11.28
C ALA A 100 12.65 -19.76 10.22
N ALA A 101 12.97 -20.98 10.67
CA ALA A 101 13.04 -22.14 9.79
C ALA A 101 11.72 -22.33 9.01
N GLY A 102 11.81 -22.50 7.69
CA GLY A 102 10.66 -22.59 6.79
C GLY A 102 10.24 -21.28 6.11
N GLY A 103 10.88 -20.16 6.46
CA GLY A 103 10.90 -18.91 5.68
C GLY A 103 9.56 -18.22 5.43
N LEU A 104 9.66 -17.04 4.83
CA LEU A 104 8.53 -16.22 4.42
C LEU A 104 8.37 -16.31 2.90
N TRP A 105 7.24 -16.84 2.43
CA TRP A 105 7.00 -16.97 1.00
C TRP A 105 6.34 -15.71 0.46
N VAL A 106 6.89 -15.16 -0.63
CA VAL A 106 6.26 -14.10 -1.39
C VAL A 106 5.49 -14.75 -2.53
N VAL A 107 4.17 -14.73 -2.43
CA VAL A 107 3.29 -15.17 -3.51
C VAL A 107 2.97 -13.96 -4.36
N ASP A 108 3.27 -14.08 -5.65
CA ASP A 108 3.03 -13.01 -6.60
C ASP A 108 3.00 -13.56 -8.03
N GLY A 109 1.98 -13.20 -8.81
CA GLY A 109 1.87 -13.53 -10.23
C GLY A 109 2.21 -12.37 -11.17
N TRP A 110 2.43 -11.17 -10.62
CA TRP A 110 2.61 -9.95 -11.41
C TRP A 110 3.96 -9.91 -12.17
N PRO A 111 4.03 -9.41 -13.42
CA PRO A 111 2.99 -8.70 -14.19
C PRO A 111 2.10 -9.61 -15.05
N ARG A 112 2.40 -10.90 -15.20
CA ARG A 112 1.71 -11.79 -16.14
C ARG A 112 0.48 -12.50 -15.56
N GLY A 113 0.21 -12.32 -14.29
CA GLY A 113 -0.85 -12.99 -13.55
C GLY A 113 -1.41 -12.13 -12.42
N GLU A 114 -2.28 -12.75 -11.62
CA GLU A 114 -2.96 -12.09 -10.50
C GLU A 114 -2.00 -11.67 -9.38
N GLY A 115 -2.38 -10.65 -8.62
CA GLY A 115 -1.66 -10.27 -7.41
C GLY A 115 -1.70 -11.38 -6.35
N GLY A 116 -0.67 -11.44 -5.51
CA GLY A 116 -0.56 -12.48 -4.49
C GLY A 116 -1.75 -12.56 -3.54
N LEU A 117 -2.29 -11.43 -3.08
CA LEU A 117 -3.48 -11.44 -2.21
C LEU A 117 -4.70 -12.04 -2.92
N ASP A 118 -4.86 -11.78 -4.22
CA ASP A 118 -5.92 -12.36 -5.04
C ASP A 118 -5.73 -13.86 -5.28
N MET A 119 -4.51 -14.31 -5.52
CA MET A 119 -4.20 -15.74 -5.63
C MET A 119 -4.58 -16.49 -4.34
N VAL A 120 -4.26 -15.90 -3.17
CA VAL A 120 -4.65 -16.48 -1.86
C VAL A 120 -6.16 -16.45 -1.65
N ARG A 121 -6.81 -15.34 -2.00
CA ARG A 121 -8.28 -15.20 -1.98
C ARG A 121 -8.94 -16.27 -2.85
N HIS A 122 -8.41 -16.51 -4.06
CA HIS A 122 -8.93 -17.49 -5.00
C HIS A 122 -8.90 -18.89 -4.39
N VAL A 123 -7.74 -19.32 -3.87
CA VAL A 123 -7.58 -20.63 -3.20
C VAL A 123 -8.56 -20.79 -2.04
N LEU A 124 -8.71 -19.78 -1.18
CA LEU A 124 -9.68 -19.80 -0.09
C LEU A 124 -11.13 -19.88 -0.58
N SER A 125 -11.47 -19.10 -1.61
CA SER A 125 -12.82 -19.06 -2.16
C SER A 125 -13.21 -20.38 -2.83
N THR A 126 -12.26 -21.04 -3.51
CA THR A 126 -12.45 -22.37 -4.10
C THR A 126 -12.65 -23.42 -3.00
N ALA A 127 -11.83 -23.39 -1.94
CA ALA A 127 -12.00 -24.28 -0.80
C ALA A 127 -13.34 -24.06 -0.07
N ALA A 128 -13.76 -22.82 0.13
CA ALA A 128 -15.05 -22.49 0.74
C ALA A 128 -16.22 -22.93 -0.15
N SER A 129 -16.13 -22.71 -1.47
CA SER A 129 -17.17 -23.11 -2.43
C SER A 129 -17.31 -24.63 -2.51
N ALA A 130 -16.20 -25.37 -2.51
CA ALA A 130 -16.20 -26.84 -2.41
C ALA A 130 -16.85 -27.33 -1.10
N GLN A 131 -16.84 -26.50 -0.05
CA GLN A 131 -17.51 -26.77 1.22
C GLN A 131 -18.98 -26.31 1.26
N GLY A 132 -19.48 -25.66 0.20
CA GLY A 132 -20.87 -25.23 0.06
C GLY A 132 -21.14 -23.73 0.25
N ALA A 133 -20.11 -22.89 0.34
CA ALA A 133 -20.28 -21.43 0.36
C ALA A 133 -20.80 -20.92 -1.00
N ARG A 134 -21.67 -19.91 -0.97
CA ARG A 134 -22.15 -19.22 -2.18
C ARG A 134 -21.60 -17.81 -2.24
N PHE A 135 -20.84 -17.50 -3.29
CA PHE A 135 -20.33 -16.15 -3.52
C PHE A 135 -21.31 -15.37 -4.40
N VAL A 136 -21.70 -14.18 -3.94
CA VAL A 136 -22.69 -13.30 -4.59
C VAL A 136 -22.00 -11.99 -4.94
N ASN A 137 -21.93 -11.67 -6.23
CA ASN A 137 -21.34 -10.42 -6.69
C ASN A 137 -22.34 -9.25 -6.57
N ARG A 138 -22.62 -8.82 -5.33
CA ARG A 138 -23.49 -7.68 -5.02
C ARG A 138 -22.91 -6.87 -3.89
N HIS A 139 -22.92 -5.54 -4.06
CA HIS A 139 -22.54 -4.61 -3.01
C HIS A 139 -23.62 -4.53 -1.93
N VAL A 140 -23.22 -4.62 -0.65
CA VAL A 140 -24.11 -4.51 0.51
C VAL A 140 -24.17 -3.07 0.95
N GLU A 141 -25.38 -2.51 1.01
CA GLU A 141 -25.64 -1.12 1.38
C GLU A 141 -25.87 -0.98 2.89
N ARG A 142 -26.61 -1.92 3.48
CA ARG A 142 -26.99 -1.87 4.90
C ARG A 142 -27.33 -3.24 5.47
N VAL A 143 -27.12 -3.41 6.77
CA VAL A 143 -27.64 -4.52 7.56
C VAL A 143 -28.61 -3.98 8.60
N GLU A 144 -29.83 -4.53 8.62
CA GLU A 144 -30.90 -4.11 9.52
C GLU A 144 -31.38 -5.27 10.37
N ARG A 145 -31.77 -5.00 11.61
CA ARG A 145 -32.50 -5.97 12.42
C ARG A 145 -33.99 -5.72 12.26
N GLN A 146 -34.72 -6.70 11.73
CA GLN A 146 -36.17 -6.64 11.56
C GLN A 146 -36.81 -7.87 12.22
N ALA A 147 -37.70 -7.64 13.18
CA ALA A 147 -38.49 -8.72 13.74
C ALA A 147 -39.37 -9.34 12.63
N PRO A 148 -39.48 -10.68 12.56
CA PRO A 148 -40.42 -11.29 11.64
C PRO A 148 -41.84 -10.83 11.98
N ALA A 149 -42.63 -10.49 10.96
CA ALA A 149 -44.02 -10.11 11.18
C ALA A 149 -44.79 -11.27 11.84
N PRO A 150 -45.73 -11.00 12.75
CA PRO A 150 -46.49 -12.03 13.47
C PRO A 150 -47.33 -12.92 12.54
N ASP A 151 -47.56 -12.50 11.30
CA ASP A 151 -48.29 -13.26 10.26
C ASP A 151 -47.39 -13.81 9.14
N ALA A 152 -46.06 -13.62 9.23
CA ALA A 152 -45.15 -14.08 8.19
C ALA A 152 -45.12 -15.62 8.09
N PRO A 153 -44.93 -16.21 6.89
CA PRO A 153 -44.76 -17.65 6.73
C PRO A 153 -43.64 -18.20 7.62
N THR A 154 -43.74 -19.44 8.10
CA THR A 154 -42.75 -20.06 9.00
C THR A 154 -41.34 -20.05 8.42
N ALA A 155 -41.19 -20.23 7.10
CA ALA A 155 -39.92 -20.13 6.38
C ALA A 155 -39.24 -18.76 6.57
N VAL A 156 -40.03 -17.69 6.66
CA VAL A 156 -39.58 -16.32 6.82
C VAL A 156 -39.21 -16.02 8.29
N ARG A 157 -39.91 -16.63 9.25
CA ARG A 157 -39.55 -16.55 10.68
C ARG A 157 -38.27 -17.32 10.99
N ASN A 158 -38.09 -18.46 10.32
CA ASN A 158 -36.91 -19.31 10.44
C ASN A 158 -35.70 -18.80 9.63
N ALA A 159 -35.81 -17.68 8.91
CA ALA A 159 -34.70 -17.12 8.13
C ALA A 159 -33.76 -16.23 8.97
N GLY A 160 -34.13 -15.94 10.22
CA GLY A 160 -33.37 -15.10 11.14
C GLY A 160 -33.80 -13.62 11.12
N PRO A 161 -33.39 -12.84 12.13
CA PRO A 161 -33.87 -11.47 12.35
C PRO A 161 -33.05 -10.39 11.64
N LEU A 162 -31.96 -10.75 10.96
CA LEU A 162 -31.08 -9.78 10.29
C LEU A 162 -31.41 -9.75 8.79
N VAL A 163 -31.57 -8.56 8.22
CA VAL A 163 -31.82 -8.32 6.80
C VAL A 163 -30.59 -7.65 6.21
N VAL A 164 -29.95 -8.32 5.25
CA VAL A 164 -28.86 -7.74 4.45
C VAL A 164 -29.47 -7.16 3.18
N ARG A 165 -29.29 -5.86 2.96
CA ARG A 165 -29.72 -5.17 1.74
C ARG A 165 -28.54 -5.00 0.78
N ALA A 166 -28.70 -5.53 -0.42
CA ALA A 166 -27.70 -5.48 -1.47
C ALA A 166 -28.37 -5.18 -2.82
N GLN A 167 -28.04 -4.03 -3.42
CA GLN A 167 -28.49 -3.60 -4.75
C GLN A 167 -30.01 -3.76 -4.93
N GLY A 168 -30.79 -3.16 -4.03
CA GLY A 168 -32.25 -3.19 -4.06
C GLY A 168 -32.92 -4.52 -3.63
N SER A 169 -32.14 -5.56 -3.32
CA SER A 169 -32.67 -6.84 -2.80
C SER A 169 -32.37 -7.01 -1.30
N GLY A 170 -33.32 -7.56 -0.54
CA GLY A 170 -33.18 -7.79 0.90
C GLY A 170 -33.32 -9.27 1.26
N GLU A 171 -32.34 -9.81 1.97
CA GLU A 171 -32.32 -11.22 2.37
C GLU A 171 -32.13 -11.41 3.87
N ARG A 172 -32.77 -12.43 4.44
CA ARG A 172 -32.74 -12.71 5.89
C ARG A 172 -31.69 -13.73 6.31
N PHE A 173 -31.01 -13.44 7.42
CA PHE A 173 -29.94 -14.23 8.00
C PHE A 173 -30.04 -14.30 9.53
N HIS A 174 -29.44 -15.35 10.10
CA HIS A 174 -29.32 -15.54 11.55
C HIS A 174 -28.10 -14.79 12.09
N ALA A 175 -27.02 -14.80 11.32
CA ALA A 175 -25.80 -14.07 11.63
C ALA A 175 -25.25 -13.33 10.41
N VAL A 176 -24.61 -12.19 10.64
CA VAL A 176 -23.92 -11.41 9.61
C VAL A 176 -22.52 -11.03 10.08
N ALA A 177 -21.50 -11.39 9.33
CA ALA A 177 -20.12 -11.01 9.62
C ALA A 177 -19.64 -9.93 8.64
N LEU A 178 -19.02 -8.88 9.16
CA LEU A 178 -18.31 -7.90 8.36
C LEU A 178 -16.85 -8.32 8.22
N ALA A 179 -16.46 -8.69 7.00
CA ALA A 179 -15.11 -9.05 6.61
C ALA A 179 -14.61 -8.13 5.48
N ALA A 180 -15.02 -6.87 5.53
CA ALA A 180 -14.55 -5.81 4.65
C ALA A 180 -13.11 -5.40 5.07
N GLY A 181 -12.36 -4.78 4.15
CA GLY A 181 -11.05 -4.22 4.45
C GLY A 181 -11.09 -3.12 5.53
N ALA A 182 -9.95 -2.53 5.84
CA ALA A 182 -9.86 -1.46 6.83
C ALA A 182 -10.68 -0.23 6.41
N GLY A 183 -11.39 0.41 7.35
CA GLY A 183 -12.13 1.65 7.14
C GLY A 183 -13.65 1.55 7.33
N PRO A 184 -14.38 2.67 7.14
CA PRO A 184 -15.79 2.81 7.51
C PRO A 184 -16.76 2.35 6.39
N LEU A 185 -16.42 1.32 5.60
CA LEU A 185 -17.18 0.92 4.40
C LEU A 185 -18.69 0.75 4.63
N LEU A 186 -19.09 0.31 5.83
CA LEU A 186 -20.49 0.32 6.26
C LEU A 186 -20.74 1.21 7.48
N GLY A 187 -19.79 1.37 8.39
CA GLY A 187 -19.96 2.20 9.60
C GLY A 187 -21.27 1.85 10.36
N ASP A 188 -22.05 2.86 10.69
CA ASP A 188 -23.37 2.68 11.35
C ASP A 188 -24.39 1.91 10.49
N ALA A 189 -24.17 1.77 9.18
CA ALA A 189 -24.99 0.92 8.31
C ALA A 189 -24.74 -0.57 8.53
N PHE A 190 -23.69 -0.98 9.25
CA PHE A 190 -23.56 -2.36 9.71
C PHE A 190 -24.42 -2.59 10.96
N PHE A 191 -24.17 -1.84 12.02
CA PHE A 191 -25.09 -1.71 13.16
C PHE A 191 -24.82 -0.41 13.90
N LYS A 192 -25.82 0.08 14.64
CA LYS A 192 -25.73 1.34 15.39
C LYS A 192 -24.61 1.31 16.42
N GLY A 193 -23.67 2.25 16.33
CA GLY A 193 -22.54 2.34 17.25
C GLY A 193 -21.35 1.45 16.87
N PHE A 194 -21.36 0.85 15.67
CA PHE A 194 -20.22 0.10 15.15
C PHE A 194 -18.99 1.00 15.03
N ARG A 195 -17.88 0.58 15.65
CA ARG A 195 -16.60 1.31 15.62
C ARG A 195 -15.51 0.39 15.08
N PRO A 196 -15.26 0.39 13.75
CA PRO A 196 -14.27 -0.46 13.12
C PRO A 196 -12.85 -0.09 13.55
N ALA A 197 -11.88 -0.92 13.16
CA ALA A 197 -10.48 -0.57 13.28
C ALA A 197 -10.20 0.78 12.58
N PRO A 198 -9.48 1.71 13.25
CA PRO A 198 -9.02 2.93 12.59
C PRO A 198 -8.08 2.56 11.43
N SER A 199 -7.93 3.49 10.47
CA SER A 199 -7.07 3.27 9.31
C SER A 199 -6.12 4.43 9.05
N MET A 200 -4.93 4.08 8.56
CA MET A 200 -3.85 5.00 8.19
C MET A 200 -3.76 5.12 6.67
N PRO A 201 -3.55 6.32 6.12
CA PRO A 201 -3.23 6.50 4.71
C PRO A 201 -1.99 5.70 4.29
N ALA A 202 -2.05 5.10 3.11
CA ALA A 202 -0.94 4.41 2.50
C ALA A 202 -0.95 4.61 0.98
N VAL A 203 0.21 4.46 0.36
CA VAL A 203 0.37 4.44 -1.09
C VAL A 203 1.19 3.21 -1.44
N GLN A 204 0.70 2.45 -2.41
CA GLN A 204 1.31 1.24 -2.91
C GLN A 204 1.73 1.41 -4.36
N ALA A 205 2.87 0.81 -4.75
CA ALA A 205 3.35 0.83 -6.12
C ALA A 205 4.03 -0.49 -6.53
N ARG A 206 4.05 -0.74 -7.84
CA ARG A 206 4.76 -1.83 -8.50
C ARG A 206 5.91 -1.28 -9.32
N LEU A 207 7.11 -1.78 -9.06
CA LEU A 207 8.33 -1.36 -9.74
C LEU A 207 8.76 -2.46 -10.73
N GLN A 208 8.92 -2.12 -12.01
CA GLN A 208 9.58 -2.93 -13.05
C GLN A 208 11.01 -2.45 -13.27
N GLY A 209 11.85 -3.24 -13.92
CA GLY A 209 13.22 -2.84 -14.27
C GLY A 209 14.16 -2.72 -13.07
N ALA A 210 13.65 -2.72 -11.83
CA ALA A 210 14.40 -2.76 -10.57
C ALA A 210 15.20 -4.05 -10.34
N MET A 211 15.30 -4.92 -11.36
CA MET A 211 15.91 -6.24 -11.31
C MET A 211 16.66 -6.58 -12.59
N THR A 212 17.94 -6.25 -12.60
CA THR A 212 18.98 -6.81 -13.48
C THR A 212 20.21 -7.21 -12.66
N GLY A 213 19.99 -7.82 -11.50
CA GLY A 213 21.05 -8.51 -10.77
C GLY A 213 20.50 -9.63 -9.89
N ARG A 214 21.24 -10.74 -9.80
CA ARG A 214 21.07 -11.79 -8.78
C ARG A 214 21.30 -11.27 -7.33
N ASP A 215 21.35 -9.95 -7.13
CA ASP A 215 21.99 -9.28 -5.99
C ASP A 215 21.05 -8.47 -5.10
N LEU A 216 19.75 -8.37 -5.40
CA LEU A 216 18.79 -8.13 -4.32
C LEU A 216 18.74 -9.40 -3.47
N ALA A 217 19.52 -9.39 -2.38
CA ALA A 217 19.41 -10.39 -1.34
C ALA A 217 17.92 -10.67 -1.08
N PRO A 218 17.50 -11.94 -0.91
CA PRO A 218 16.08 -12.31 -0.74
C PRO A 218 15.57 -11.83 0.63
N VAL A 219 15.46 -10.52 0.80
CA VAL A 219 15.28 -9.82 2.06
C VAL A 219 14.36 -8.66 1.76
N ALA A 220 13.22 -8.61 2.44
CA ALA A 220 12.37 -7.43 2.38
C ALA A 220 13.02 -6.29 3.17
N ARG A 221 12.76 -5.04 2.79
CA ARG A 221 13.36 -3.87 3.47
C ARG A 221 12.28 -3.02 4.09
N LEU A 222 12.42 -2.71 5.36
CA LEU A 222 11.60 -1.71 6.06
C LEU A 222 12.46 -0.49 6.36
N TRP A 223 12.23 0.60 5.63
CA TRP A 223 12.84 1.88 5.92
C TRP A 223 11.93 2.69 6.84
N VAL A 224 12.37 2.89 8.08
CA VAL A 224 11.64 3.62 9.12
C VAL A 224 11.88 5.12 8.99
N SER A 225 10.79 5.89 8.99
CA SER A 225 10.77 7.36 8.98
C SER A 225 11.70 8.01 7.95
N PRO A 226 11.66 7.60 6.66
CA PRO A 226 12.53 8.17 5.63
C PRO A 226 12.24 9.66 5.38
N LEU A 227 10.98 10.09 5.56
CA LEU A 227 10.53 11.47 5.43
C LEU A 227 9.60 11.83 6.61
N PRO A 228 9.43 13.12 6.94
CA PRO A 228 8.49 13.55 7.98
C PRO A 228 7.03 13.10 7.75
N SER A 229 6.61 13.00 6.48
CA SER A 229 5.27 12.58 6.03
C SER A 229 5.10 11.06 5.96
N VAL A 230 6.21 10.30 5.95
CA VAL A 230 6.22 8.84 5.73
C VAL A 230 6.73 8.14 6.99
N ASP A 231 5.86 7.40 7.67
CA ASP A 231 6.23 6.63 8.86
C ASP A 231 7.14 5.46 8.53
N ALA A 232 6.89 4.76 7.42
CA ALA A 232 7.82 3.79 6.86
C ALA A 232 7.55 3.53 5.37
N LEU A 233 8.60 3.10 4.66
CA LEU A 233 8.52 2.47 3.36
C LEU A 233 8.86 0.98 3.52
N PHE A 234 8.00 0.11 3.00
CA PHE A 234 8.24 -1.32 2.95
C PHE A 234 8.42 -1.78 1.50
N LEU A 235 9.58 -2.38 1.21
CA LEU A 235 9.94 -2.92 -0.09
C LEU A 235 9.96 -4.45 -0.01
N VAL A 236 9.13 -5.09 -0.81
CA VAL A 236 9.03 -6.54 -0.91
C VAL A 236 9.50 -6.96 -2.29
N PRO A 237 10.67 -7.64 -2.40
CA PRO A 237 11.07 -8.20 -3.68
C PRO A 237 10.14 -9.37 -4.04
N GLY A 238 9.67 -9.36 -5.29
CA GLY A 238 9.00 -10.48 -5.93
C GLY A 238 9.91 -11.14 -6.97
N ALA A 239 9.37 -12.03 -7.79
CA ALA A 239 10.15 -12.75 -8.81
C ALA A 239 10.61 -11.86 -9.97
N SER A 240 9.78 -10.89 -10.38
CA SER A 240 10.03 -10.00 -11.54
C SER A 240 9.63 -8.55 -11.27
N SER A 241 9.38 -8.19 -10.01
CA SER A 241 8.99 -6.84 -9.61
C SER A 241 9.33 -6.58 -8.16
N VAL A 242 9.37 -5.31 -7.77
CA VAL A 242 9.40 -4.93 -6.36
C VAL A 242 8.07 -4.27 -6.01
N TYR A 243 7.44 -4.73 -4.93
CA TYR A 243 6.29 -4.08 -4.35
C TYR A 243 6.73 -3.07 -3.31
N ALA A 244 6.26 -1.83 -3.44
CA ALA A 244 6.55 -0.76 -2.51
C ALA A 244 5.27 -0.32 -1.79
N LEU A 245 5.34 -0.19 -0.47
CA LEU A 245 4.24 0.29 0.37
C LEU A 245 4.76 1.38 1.30
N ALA A 246 4.39 2.63 1.05
CA ALA A 246 4.60 3.72 1.99
C ALA A 246 3.33 3.96 2.80
N PHE A 247 3.47 4.15 4.11
CA PHE A 247 2.35 4.50 4.98
C PHE A 247 2.74 5.61 5.95
N GLY A 248 1.75 6.40 6.35
CA GLY A 248 1.95 7.48 7.30
C GLY A 248 0.70 8.33 7.49
N ALA A 249 0.76 9.24 8.47
CA ALA A 249 -0.37 10.11 8.80
C ALA A 249 -0.87 10.98 7.62
N ALA A 250 0.01 11.32 6.68
CA ALA A 250 -0.29 12.21 5.55
C ALA A 250 0.43 11.80 4.25
N VAL A 251 0.75 10.51 4.08
CA VAL A 251 1.48 10.04 2.90
C VAL A 251 0.69 10.28 1.62
N THR A 252 1.37 10.80 0.60
CA THR A 252 0.84 11.05 -0.74
C THR A 252 1.63 10.27 -1.80
N PRO A 253 1.10 10.13 -3.03
CA PRO A 253 1.86 9.57 -4.15
C PRO A 253 3.21 10.23 -4.38
N ALA A 254 3.29 11.55 -4.20
CA ALA A 254 4.53 12.31 -4.33
C ALA A 254 5.54 11.91 -3.24
N ASP A 255 5.09 11.71 -2.00
CA ASP A 255 5.96 11.24 -0.91
C ASP A 255 6.50 9.84 -1.19
N LEU A 256 5.67 8.91 -1.70
CA LEU A 256 6.13 7.58 -2.07
C LEU A 256 7.20 7.66 -3.15
N CYS A 257 6.96 8.47 -4.19
CA CYS A 257 7.95 8.70 -5.23
C CYS A 257 9.26 9.23 -4.63
N GLN A 258 9.16 10.27 -3.78
CA GLN A 258 10.26 10.85 -3.01
C GLN A 258 11.13 9.79 -2.32
N VAL A 259 10.50 8.91 -1.54
CA VAL A 259 11.22 7.88 -0.79
C VAL A 259 11.81 6.81 -1.71
N LEU A 260 11.11 6.40 -2.78
CA LEU A 260 11.65 5.42 -3.73
C LEU A 260 12.96 5.88 -4.36
N MET A 261 13.10 7.18 -4.59
CA MET A 261 14.29 7.75 -5.21
C MET A 261 15.43 7.86 -4.21
N MET A 262 15.13 8.25 -2.97
CA MET A 262 16.08 8.13 -1.87
C MET A 262 16.54 6.68 -1.69
N ALA A 263 15.64 5.71 -1.87
CA ALA A 263 15.94 4.29 -1.74
C ALA A 263 16.90 3.83 -2.84
N ALA A 264 16.68 4.23 -4.10
CA ALA A 264 17.62 3.95 -5.18
C ALA A 264 18.98 4.65 -5.03
N ARG A 265 19.01 5.88 -4.47
CA ARG A 265 20.27 6.55 -4.12
C ARG A 265 21.05 5.79 -3.05
N ASP A 266 20.36 5.29 -2.02
CA ASP A 266 20.96 4.59 -0.89
C ASP A 266 21.24 3.09 -1.17
N GLY A 267 21.11 2.67 -2.45
CA GLY A 267 21.35 1.31 -2.92
C GLY A 267 20.31 0.29 -2.47
N LEU A 268 19.12 0.74 -2.08
CA LEU A 268 17.99 -0.12 -1.66
C LEU A 268 17.09 -0.54 -2.83
N LEU A 269 17.23 0.11 -3.98
CA LEU A 269 16.60 -0.27 -5.24
C LEU A 269 17.65 -0.13 -6.35
N GLU A 270 17.54 -0.97 -7.38
CA GLU A 270 18.37 -0.81 -8.56
C GLU A 270 17.99 0.45 -9.35
N GLU A 271 18.93 0.99 -10.10
CA GLU A 271 18.71 2.16 -10.94
C GLU A 271 17.88 1.81 -12.18
N GLY A 272 17.14 2.79 -12.70
CA GLY A 272 16.34 2.59 -13.92
C GLY A 272 15.05 1.79 -13.71
N PHE A 273 14.54 1.72 -12.49
CA PHE A 273 13.22 1.16 -12.23
C PHE A 273 12.11 2.07 -12.78
N GLU A 274 11.01 1.45 -13.23
CA GLU A 274 9.81 2.13 -13.70
C GLU A 274 8.64 1.83 -12.76
N VAL A 275 7.81 2.83 -12.43
CA VAL A 275 6.55 2.57 -11.71
C VAL A 275 5.46 2.18 -12.70
N ALA A 276 5.19 0.87 -12.72
CA ALA A 276 4.19 0.30 -13.62
C ALA A 276 2.75 0.40 -13.07
N ALA A 277 2.59 0.54 -11.75
CA ALA A 277 1.30 0.77 -11.13
C ALA A 277 1.48 1.53 -9.83
N LEU A 278 0.57 2.47 -9.54
CA LEU A 278 0.52 3.21 -8.29
C LEU A 278 -0.93 3.41 -7.85
N GLU A 279 -1.20 3.22 -6.56
CA GLU A 279 -2.54 3.35 -6.00
C GLU A 279 -2.49 3.86 -4.56
N THR A 280 -3.48 4.67 -4.18
CA THR A 280 -3.67 5.11 -2.80
C THR A 280 -4.62 4.16 -2.08
N THR A 281 -4.27 3.76 -0.87
CA THR A 281 -5.03 2.79 -0.07
C THR A 281 -5.05 3.19 1.40
N ARG A 282 -5.74 2.39 2.23
CA ARG A 282 -5.78 2.57 3.68
C ARG A 282 -5.48 1.26 4.39
N LEU A 283 -4.54 1.32 5.32
CA LEU A 283 -4.13 0.17 6.15
C LEU A 283 -4.81 0.22 7.52
N PRO A 284 -5.14 -0.91 8.15
CA PRO A 284 -5.63 -0.93 9.52
C PRO A 284 -4.54 -0.39 10.47
N PHE A 285 -4.93 0.34 11.52
CA PHE A 285 -4.02 1.05 12.44
C PHE A 285 -4.45 0.95 13.92
N GLY A 286 -4.61 -0.25 14.42
CA GLY A 286 -4.96 -0.58 15.79
C GLY A 286 -6.27 -1.36 15.90
N PRO A 287 -6.79 -1.54 17.12
CA PRO A 287 -8.03 -2.28 17.35
C PRO A 287 -9.27 -1.40 17.14
N GLY A 288 -10.35 -2.00 16.66
CA GLY A 288 -11.70 -1.44 16.76
C GLY A 288 -12.24 -1.51 18.20
N ARG A 289 -13.36 -0.84 18.45
CA ARG A 289 -13.92 -0.72 19.81
C ARG A 289 -15.24 -1.43 20.01
N THR A 290 -16.10 -1.41 19.00
CA THR A 290 -17.43 -1.99 19.09
C THR A 290 -17.59 -2.88 17.88
N LEU A 291 -17.30 -4.17 18.08
CA LEU A 291 -17.09 -5.14 17.00
C LEU A 291 -18.24 -6.12 16.85
N VAL A 292 -19.13 -6.20 17.84
CA VAL A 292 -20.25 -7.14 17.84
C VAL A 292 -21.57 -6.46 18.20
N ALA A 293 -22.64 -7.04 17.69
CA ALA A 293 -24.01 -6.78 18.08
C ALA A 293 -24.77 -8.13 18.02
N PRO A 294 -26.05 -8.22 18.42
CA PRO A 294 -26.76 -9.49 18.39
C PRO A 294 -26.74 -10.09 16.96
N GLY A 295 -26.15 -11.27 16.80
CA GLY A 295 -25.94 -11.96 15.53
C GLY A 295 -24.98 -11.28 14.55
N GLN A 296 -24.27 -10.24 14.96
CA GLN A 296 -23.38 -9.47 14.07
C GLN A 296 -21.97 -9.39 14.65
N LEU A 297 -20.94 -9.54 13.82
CA LEU A 297 -19.55 -9.36 14.25
C LEU A 297 -18.65 -8.85 13.12
N ALA A 298 -17.51 -8.24 13.44
CA ALA A 298 -16.47 -7.84 12.48
C ALA A 298 -15.23 -8.74 12.58
N VAL A 299 -14.56 -9.03 11.46
CA VAL A 299 -13.46 -10.01 11.36
C VAL A 299 -12.30 -9.44 10.54
N GLY A 300 -11.07 -9.85 10.87
CA GLY A 300 -9.87 -9.48 10.13
C GLY A 300 -9.62 -7.96 10.15
N PRO A 301 -9.21 -7.34 9.03
CA PRO A 301 -8.91 -5.91 8.96
C PRO A 301 -10.06 -4.97 9.36
N ALA A 302 -11.33 -5.41 9.29
CA ALA A 302 -12.46 -4.64 9.81
C ALA A 302 -12.44 -4.50 11.35
N ALA A 303 -11.84 -5.47 12.04
CA ALA A 303 -11.83 -5.56 13.50
C ALA A 303 -10.55 -5.04 14.13
N PHE A 304 -9.39 -5.32 13.54
CA PHE A 304 -8.08 -4.89 14.04
C PHE A 304 -7.01 -5.02 12.94
N GLY A 305 -5.84 -4.44 13.18
CA GLY A 305 -4.63 -4.69 12.41
C GLY A 305 -3.61 -3.57 12.58
N HIS A 306 -2.42 -3.68 12.01
CA HIS A 306 -1.46 -2.57 11.94
C HIS A 306 -0.59 -2.66 10.68
N PRO A 307 0.03 -1.56 10.21
CA PRO A 307 0.81 -1.56 8.95
C PRO A 307 2.00 -2.53 8.96
N LEU A 308 2.63 -2.75 10.12
CA LEU A 308 3.72 -3.73 10.24
C LEU A 308 3.24 -5.20 10.22
N GLN A 309 1.94 -5.45 10.15
CA GLN A 309 1.35 -6.79 10.15
C GLN A 309 1.10 -7.26 8.71
N VAL A 310 2.17 -7.53 7.98
CA VAL A 310 2.09 -7.79 6.53
C VAL A 310 1.70 -9.24 6.21
N GLY A 311 1.75 -10.14 7.21
CA GLY A 311 1.30 -11.52 7.08
C GLY A 311 -0.22 -11.67 7.20
N LEU A 312 -0.73 -12.84 6.80
CA LEU A 312 -2.16 -13.18 6.83
C LEU A 312 -2.60 -13.96 8.09
N SER A 313 -1.66 -14.28 8.99
CA SER A 313 -1.85 -15.26 10.07
C SER A 313 -2.96 -14.85 11.03
N GLU A 314 -2.95 -13.59 11.46
CA GLU A 314 -3.92 -13.07 12.43
C GLU A 314 -5.29 -12.84 11.78
N THR A 315 -5.33 -12.49 10.49
CA THR A 315 -6.59 -12.42 9.73
C THR A 315 -7.25 -13.80 9.69
N LEU A 316 -6.50 -14.85 9.35
CA LEU A 316 -6.99 -16.23 9.36
C LEU A 316 -7.32 -16.72 10.77
N ALA A 317 -6.54 -16.33 11.79
CA ALA A 317 -6.83 -16.64 13.18
C ALA A 317 -8.16 -16.02 13.64
N SER A 318 -8.38 -14.74 13.32
CA SER A 318 -9.63 -14.03 13.58
C SER A 318 -10.82 -14.73 12.92
N CYS A 319 -10.67 -15.18 11.67
CA CYS A 319 -11.70 -15.95 10.97
C CYS A 319 -12.08 -17.24 11.70
N SER A 320 -11.09 -18.04 12.12
CA SER A 320 -11.34 -19.28 12.86
C SER A 320 -11.97 -19.03 14.23
N ARG A 321 -11.51 -18.01 14.96
CA ARG A 321 -12.07 -17.63 16.26
C ARG A 321 -13.50 -17.10 16.16
N ALA A 322 -13.80 -16.32 15.12
CA ALA A 322 -15.15 -15.86 14.82
C ALA A 322 -16.09 -17.04 14.49
N ALA A 323 -15.63 -18.00 13.67
CA ALA A 323 -16.41 -19.19 13.33
C ALA A 323 -16.78 -20.01 14.58
N VAL A 324 -15.80 -20.26 15.47
CA VAL A 324 -16.03 -20.96 16.74
C VAL A 324 -17.00 -20.19 17.64
N ALA A 325 -16.85 -18.86 17.75
CA ALA A 325 -17.75 -18.05 18.57
C ALA A 325 -19.20 -18.09 18.07
N LEU A 326 -19.42 -18.03 16.75
CA LEU A 326 -20.76 -18.12 16.15
C LEU A 326 -21.40 -19.49 16.35
N LEU A 327 -20.63 -20.57 16.26
CA LEU A 327 -21.12 -21.94 16.41
C LEU A 327 -21.41 -22.29 17.88
N ASP A 328 -20.48 -21.97 18.78
CA ASP A 328 -20.54 -22.45 20.16
C ASP A 328 -21.20 -21.45 21.13
N GLY A 329 -21.14 -20.16 20.79
CA GLY A 329 -21.31 -19.02 21.70
C GLY A 329 -22.71 -18.48 21.91
N GLY A 330 -23.66 -18.80 21.03
CA GLY A 330 -24.93 -18.08 20.99
C GLY A 330 -24.80 -16.73 20.26
N LEU A 331 -25.91 -16.25 19.73
CA LEU A 331 -25.97 -15.06 18.88
C LEU A 331 -26.40 -13.80 19.64
N ASP A 332 -26.52 -13.83 20.96
CA ASP A 332 -26.70 -12.63 21.77
C ASP A 332 -25.40 -11.83 21.89
N ALA A 333 -25.52 -10.50 22.02
CA ALA A 333 -24.35 -9.62 22.08
C ALA A 333 -23.42 -9.91 23.27
N PRO A 334 -23.90 -10.13 24.51
CA PRO A 334 -23.02 -10.43 25.64
C PRO A 334 -22.18 -11.69 25.46
N SER A 335 -22.77 -12.75 24.88
CA SER A 335 -22.05 -14.00 24.64
C SER A 335 -21.01 -13.88 23.52
N LEU A 336 -21.34 -13.15 22.43
CA LEU A 336 -20.38 -12.83 21.37
C LEU A 336 -19.25 -11.94 21.88
N GLU A 337 -19.55 -10.90 22.66
CA GLU A 337 -18.54 -10.01 23.26
C GLU A 337 -17.57 -10.81 24.13
N ARG A 338 -18.10 -11.67 25.00
CA ARG A 338 -17.28 -12.52 25.87
C ARG A 338 -16.39 -13.48 25.06
N ARG A 339 -16.97 -14.28 24.18
CA ARG A 339 -16.25 -15.39 23.53
C ARG A 339 -15.40 -14.95 22.34
N TYR A 340 -15.89 -14.02 21.55
CA TYR A 340 -15.18 -13.55 20.36
C TYR A 340 -14.24 -12.41 20.69
N VAL A 341 -14.72 -11.33 21.31
CA VAL A 341 -13.89 -10.13 21.52
C VAL A 341 -12.90 -10.36 22.67
N ARG A 342 -13.40 -10.69 23.86
CA ARG A 342 -12.54 -10.79 25.06
C ARG A 342 -11.68 -12.04 25.05
N ASP A 343 -12.30 -13.21 24.93
CA ASP A 343 -11.59 -14.49 25.05
C ASP A 343 -10.92 -14.88 23.70
N GLY A 344 -11.49 -14.45 22.57
CA GLY A 344 -11.00 -14.77 21.22
C GLY A 344 -10.02 -13.74 20.67
N LEU A 345 -10.32 -12.44 20.72
CA LEU A 345 -9.49 -11.42 20.07
C LEU A 345 -8.56 -10.67 21.04
N GLY A 346 -8.66 -10.88 22.36
CA GLY A 346 -7.90 -10.13 23.37
C GLY A 346 -6.41 -9.96 23.02
N GLU A 347 -5.70 -11.07 22.82
CA GLU A 347 -4.27 -11.05 22.44
C GLU A 347 -4.02 -10.31 21.12
N LEU A 348 -4.85 -10.55 20.09
CA LEU A 348 -4.67 -9.93 18.77
C LEU A 348 -4.95 -8.41 18.80
N MET A 349 -5.91 -7.98 19.62
CA MET A 349 -6.23 -6.56 19.81
C MET A 349 -5.15 -5.84 20.60
N GLU A 350 -4.58 -6.50 21.60
CA GLU A 350 -3.43 -5.99 22.35
C GLU A 350 -2.20 -5.84 21.45
N ASP A 351 -1.91 -6.86 20.64
CA ASP A 351 -0.83 -6.85 19.64
C ASP A 351 -1.06 -5.75 18.60
N ALA A 352 -2.27 -5.62 18.06
CA ALA A 352 -2.60 -4.53 17.13
C ALA A 352 -2.42 -3.14 17.76
N ALA A 353 -2.84 -2.97 19.02
CA ALA A 353 -2.66 -1.72 19.74
C ALA A 353 -1.17 -1.43 20.01
N ALA A 354 -0.39 -2.45 20.33
CA ALA A 354 1.04 -2.33 20.55
C ALA A 354 1.79 -2.00 19.25
N GLY A 355 1.43 -2.64 18.13
CA GLY A 355 1.99 -2.37 16.81
C GLY A 355 1.72 -0.94 16.35
N ALA A 356 0.48 -0.47 16.50
CA ALA A 356 0.11 0.92 16.19
C ALA A 356 0.90 1.94 17.03
N ARG A 357 1.07 1.69 18.34
CA ARG A 357 1.90 2.56 19.20
C ARG A 357 3.39 2.48 18.84
N SER A 358 3.86 1.32 18.41
CA SER A 358 5.28 1.11 18.07
C SER A 358 5.73 2.04 16.96
N ILE A 359 4.88 2.27 15.94
CA ILE A 359 5.18 3.18 14.83
C ILE A 359 5.56 4.59 15.36
N SER A 360 4.78 5.13 16.29
CA SER A 360 5.06 6.45 16.90
C SER A 360 6.36 6.50 17.72
N TRP A 361 6.78 5.37 18.27
CA TRP A 361 8.02 5.27 19.05
C TRP A 361 9.23 5.00 18.16
N LEU A 362 9.07 4.25 17.08
CA LEU A 362 10.10 4.03 16.07
C LEU A 362 10.51 5.34 15.41
N ARG A 363 9.53 6.19 15.07
CA ARG A 363 9.81 7.56 14.59
C ARG A 363 10.68 8.36 15.56
N ARG A 364 10.40 8.25 16.87
CA ARG A 364 11.18 8.93 17.93
C ARG A 364 12.53 8.27 18.22
N ALA A 365 12.70 7.00 17.88
CA ALA A 365 13.95 6.28 18.10
C ALA A 365 15.05 6.66 17.11
N GLY A 366 14.72 7.26 15.96
CA GLY A 366 15.70 7.74 14.98
C GLY A 366 16.70 6.64 14.57
N LYS A 367 18.00 6.93 14.66
CA LYS A 367 19.12 5.99 14.41
C LYS A 367 19.00 4.68 15.21
N ARG A 368 18.37 4.68 16.38
CA ARG A 368 18.23 3.49 17.24
C ARG A 368 17.02 2.61 16.93
N ALA A 369 16.24 2.96 15.90
CA ALA A 369 15.08 2.15 15.50
C ALA A 369 15.45 0.70 15.09
N PRO A 370 16.50 0.43 14.28
CA PRO A 370 16.87 -0.93 13.88
C PRO A 370 17.26 -1.79 15.09
N ALA A 371 18.07 -1.24 16.01
CA ALA A 371 18.44 -1.90 17.26
C ALA A 371 17.23 -2.22 18.15
N ALA A 372 16.14 -1.44 18.09
CA ALA A 372 14.92 -1.75 18.82
C ALA A 372 14.25 -3.05 18.32
N PHE A 373 14.29 -3.33 17.02
CA PHE A 373 13.78 -4.59 16.48
C PHE A 373 14.63 -5.78 16.92
N VAL A 374 15.96 -5.66 16.90
CA VAL A 374 16.88 -6.70 17.38
C VAL A 374 16.70 -6.95 18.87
N ALA A 375 16.64 -5.91 19.69
CA ALA A 375 16.42 -6.01 21.13
C ALA A 375 15.06 -6.62 21.47
N ALA A 376 14.03 -6.33 20.67
CA ALA A 376 12.69 -6.90 20.85
C ALA A 376 12.66 -8.40 20.55
N ARG A 377 13.49 -8.89 19.62
CA ARG A 377 13.61 -10.31 19.30
C ARG A 377 14.19 -11.11 20.47
N ALA A 378 15.21 -10.56 21.15
CA ALA A 378 15.88 -11.22 22.26
C ALA A 378 14.96 -11.46 23.48
N LYS A 379 13.91 -10.65 23.64
CA LYS A 379 12.96 -10.77 24.77
C LYS A 379 12.00 -11.96 24.65
N HIS A 380 11.97 -12.67 23.53
CA HIS A 380 10.95 -13.68 23.22
C HIS A 380 11.45 -15.12 23.04
N ALA A 381 12.59 -15.49 23.63
CA ALA A 381 12.93 -16.91 23.76
C ALA A 381 11.89 -17.70 24.60
N THR A 382 10.95 -17.02 25.29
CA THR A 382 9.93 -17.62 26.15
C THR A 382 8.58 -16.89 26.03
N GLY A 383 7.60 -17.44 25.31
CA GLY A 383 6.17 -17.16 25.56
C GLY A 383 5.26 -16.99 24.33
N GLY A 384 4.20 -17.82 24.25
CA GLY A 384 3.01 -17.61 23.40
C GLY A 384 2.88 -18.57 22.21
N VAL A 385 1.88 -19.46 22.23
CA VAL A 385 1.55 -20.40 21.13
C VAL A 385 0.94 -19.68 19.91
N TYR A 386 0.57 -18.39 20.04
CA TYR A 386 -0.19 -17.64 19.04
C TYR A 386 0.24 -16.16 18.86
N GLY A 387 1.48 -15.80 19.20
CA GLY A 387 1.93 -14.41 19.12
C GLY A 387 1.87 -13.84 17.70
N GLY A 388 1.30 -12.63 17.55
CA GLY A 388 1.29 -11.89 16.29
C GLY A 388 2.70 -11.45 15.93
N GLY A 389 3.10 -11.70 14.69
CA GLY A 389 4.44 -11.37 14.20
C GLY A 389 4.53 -9.93 13.69
N VAL A 390 5.70 -9.33 13.75
CA VAL A 390 5.99 -8.07 13.03
C VAL A 390 6.69 -8.39 11.71
N LEU A 391 6.24 -7.76 10.62
CA LEU A 391 6.77 -7.93 9.26
C LEU A 391 6.66 -9.38 8.75
N GLY A 392 5.63 -10.11 9.21
CA GLY A 392 5.47 -11.53 8.90
C GLY A 392 6.48 -12.44 9.59
N LEU A 393 7.23 -11.94 10.58
CA LEU A 393 8.19 -12.70 11.38
C LEU A 393 7.59 -13.05 12.74
N SER A 394 7.74 -14.31 13.19
CA SER A 394 7.26 -14.74 14.51
C SER A 394 7.93 -13.99 15.68
N ALA A 395 9.09 -13.36 15.45
CA ALA A 395 9.72 -12.39 16.34
C ALA A 395 10.47 -11.32 15.52
N PRO A 396 10.48 -10.05 15.95
CA PRO A 396 9.93 -9.52 17.21
C PRO A 396 8.40 -9.44 17.22
N THR A 397 7.81 -9.50 18.43
CA THR A 397 6.36 -9.27 18.62
C THR A 397 6.05 -7.78 18.76
N PRO A 398 4.81 -7.33 18.49
CA PRO A 398 4.41 -5.93 18.63
C PRO A 398 4.64 -5.36 20.03
N LEU A 399 4.40 -6.13 21.10
CA LEU A 399 4.65 -5.72 22.48
C LEU A 399 6.15 -5.62 22.80
N GLY A 400 6.93 -6.62 22.39
CA GLY A 400 8.39 -6.60 22.52
C GLY A 400 8.98 -5.38 21.81
N LEU A 401 8.53 -5.13 20.59
CA LEU A 401 8.93 -3.99 19.76
C LEU A 401 8.53 -2.67 20.41
N LEU A 402 7.29 -2.52 20.88
CA LEU A 402 6.85 -1.31 21.57
C LEU A 402 7.73 -1.02 22.79
N SER A 403 8.03 -2.04 23.58
CA SER A 403 8.87 -1.89 24.77
C SER A 403 10.27 -1.41 24.39
N ALA A 404 10.89 -2.04 23.39
CA ALA A 404 12.24 -1.73 22.95
C ALA A 404 12.31 -0.34 22.30
N ALA A 405 11.39 -0.04 21.37
CA ALA A 405 11.30 1.24 20.68
C ALA A 405 11.04 2.39 21.67
N ARG A 406 10.23 2.15 22.73
CA ARG A 406 10.00 3.13 23.79
C ARG A 406 11.28 3.49 24.53
N TRP A 407 12.05 2.49 24.95
CA TRP A 407 13.33 2.71 25.63
C TRP A 407 14.34 3.38 24.71
N SER A 408 14.43 2.95 23.45
CA SER A 408 15.30 3.60 22.45
C SER A 408 14.93 5.07 22.22
N GLY A 409 13.64 5.37 22.07
CA GLY A 409 13.16 6.75 21.90
C GLY A 409 13.42 7.63 23.13
N VAL A 410 13.22 7.13 24.35
CA VAL A 410 13.56 7.87 25.58
C VAL A 410 15.06 8.15 25.66
N ARG A 411 15.91 7.15 25.36
CA ARG A 411 17.37 7.34 25.35
C ARG A 411 17.83 8.32 24.29
N GLU A 412 17.12 8.42 23.16
CA GLU A 412 17.40 9.40 22.12
C GLU A 412 17.06 10.81 22.60
N VAL A 413 15.88 11.01 23.18
CA VAL A 413 15.43 12.31 23.71
C VAL A 413 16.29 12.77 24.89
N VAL A 414 16.65 11.89 25.81
CA VAL A 414 17.54 12.21 26.95
C VAL A 414 18.97 12.47 26.46
N GLY A 415 19.43 11.70 25.47
CA GLY A 415 20.74 11.89 24.85
C GLY A 415 20.85 13.22 24.10
N SER A 416 19.78 13.65 23.42
CA SER A 416 19.73 14.94 22.73
C SER A 416 19.53 16.12 23.69
N TRP A 417 18.93 15.93 24.87
CA TRP A 417 18.92 16.95 25.92
C TRP A 417 20.30 17.21 26.53
N LEU A 418 21.18 16.21 26.54
CA LEU A 418 22.58 16.34 26.98
C LEU A 418 23.54 16.74 25.84
N ARG A 419 23.06 16.72 24.59
CA ARG A 419 23.80 17.16 23.40
C ARG A 419 22.88 17.99 22.53
N THR A 420 22.84 19.29 22.79
CA THR A 420 22.46 20.25 21.77
C THR A 420 23.73 20.66 21.00
N PRO A 421 24.08 19.95 19.94
CA PRO A 421 24.30 20.62 18.69
C PRO A 421 23.05 20.42 17.86
N VAL A 422 22.57 21.49 17.23
CA VAL A 422 21.84 21.34 15.97
C VAL A 422 22.80 20.58 15.06
N GLU A 423 22.60 19.27 14.93
CA GLU A 423 23.43 18.44 14.05
C GLU A 423 23.09 18.92 12.63
N PRO A 424 24.03 19.56 11.92
CA PRO A 424 23.76 19.98 10.56
C PRO A 424 23.43 18.73 9.75
N VAL A 425 22.35 18.78 8.99
CA VAL A 425 22.11 17.82 7.91
C VAL A 425 23.44 17.68 7.16
N PRO A 426 23.99 16.47 6.96
CA PRO A 426 25.18 16.33 6.14
C PRO A 426 24.84 16.81 4.72
N THR A 427 25.12 18.09 4.46
CA THR A 427 25.10 18.71 3.15
C THR A 427 26.38 18.29 2.45
N PHE A 428 26.39 17.06 1.93
CA PHE A 428 27.03 16.89 0.65
C PHE A 428 26.03 17.45 -0.36
N VAL A 429 26.11 18.76 -0.63
CA VAL A 429 25.47 19.34 -1.80
C VAL A 429 26.34 18.83 -2.95
N PRO A 430 25.87 17.92 -3.81
CA PRO A 430 26.66 17.54 -4.96
C PRO A 430 26.90 18.81 -5.78
N GLU A 431 28.13 19.03 -6.25
CA GLU A 431 28.42 20.19 -7.09
C GLU A 431 27.56 20.10 -8.35
N VAL A 432 26.86 21.20 -8.66
CA VAL A 432 26.02 21.31 -9.86
C VAL A 432 26.87 21.02 -11.07
N GLU A 433 26.45 20.07 -11.91
CA GLU A 433 27.15 19.86 -13.17
C GLU A 433 26.84 21.02 -14.12
N PRO A 434 27.86 21.78 -14.54
CA PRO A 434 27.66 22.85 -15.50
C PRO A 434 27.13 22.26 -16.81
N ASP A 435 26.19 22.98 -17.41
CA ASP A 435 25.55 22.66 -18.68
C ASP A 435 24.71 21.37 -18.71
N LEU A 436 24.40 20.79 -17.55
CA LEU A 436 23.48 19.64 -17.44
C LEU A 436 22.03 20.11 -17.25
N TYR A 437 21.12 19.70 -18.13
CA TYR A 437 19.69 20.00 -18.04
C TYR A 437 18.87 18.72 -18.02
N TYR A 438 17.81 18.71 -17.23
CA TYR A 438 16.85 17.62 -17.21
C TYR A 438 15.55 18.05 -17.86
N VAL A 439 15.02 17.21 -18.74
CA VAL A 439 13.73 17.44 -19.41
C VAL A 439 12.77 16.34 -18.98
N VAL A 440 11.64 16.71 -18.39
CA VAL A 440 10.60 15.78 -17.93
C VAL A 440 9.30 16.11 -18.61
N ASP A 441 8.86 15.19 -19.45
CA ASP A 441 7.65 15.28 -20.24
C ASP A 441 7.17 13.85 -20.52
N ASP A 442 5.89 13.58 -20.37
CA ASP A 442 5.31 12.27 -20.71
C ASP A 442 5.26 12.06 -22.23
N ASP A 443 5.06 13.14 -23.00
CA ASP A 443 5.01 13.15 -24.45
C ASP A 443 6.41 12.97 -25.08
N ALA A 444 6.60 11.88 -25.82
CA ALA A 444 7.89 11.51 -26.39
C ALA A 444 8.39 12.51 -27.43
N ASP A 445 7.51 13.03 -28.27
CA ASP A 445 7.85 13.96 -29.35
C ASP A 445 8.28 15.32 -28.76
N THR A 446 7.55 15.83 -27.78
CA THR A 446 7.88 17.06 -27.05
C THR A 446 9.20 16.92 -26.31
N ARG A 447 9.40 15.78 -25.64
CA ARG A 447 10.64 15.49 -24.91
C ARG A 447 11.85 15.44 -25.83
N GLU A 448 11.74 14.76 -26.97
CA GLU A 448 12.81 14.68 -27.97
C GLU A 448 13.12 16.06 -28.57
N ALA A 449 12.10 16.83 -28.94
CA ALA A 449 12.27 18.17 -29.49
C ALA A 449 12.98 19.13 -28.52
N LEU A 450 12.58 19.12 -27.23
CA LEU A 450 13.24 19.93 -26.19
C LEU A 450 14.67 19.48 -25.92
N THR A 451 14.92 18.17 -25.96
CA THR A 451 16.26 17.60 -25.79
C THR A 451 17.19 18.08 -26.90
N LEU A 452 16.79 17.91 -28.16
CA LEU A 452 17.57 18.36 -29.32
C LEU A 452 17.83 19.87 -29.30
N LEU A 453 16.83 20.66 -28.90
CA LEU A 453 16.97 22.12 -28.79
C LEU A 453 18.06 22.50 -27.78
N LEU A 454 18.04 21.92 -26.59
CA LEU A 454 19.01 22.23 -25.54
C LEU A 454 20.41 21.71 -25.91
N GLU A 455 20.51 20.50 -26.47
CA GLU A 455 21.79 19.96 -26.95
C GLU A 455 22.43 20.82 -28.04
N SER A 456 21.63 21.45 -28.90
CA SER A 456 22.13 22.40 -29.91
C SER A 456 22.87 23.61 -29.33
N THR A 457 22.68 23.90 -28.04
CA THR A 457 23.36 25.00 -27.34
C THR A 457 24.69 24.58 -26.70
N GLY A 458 25.11 23.32 -26.88
CA GLY A 458 26.28 22.73 -26.24
C GLY A 458 25.99 22.15 -24.86
N ALA A 459 24.72 22.14 -24.45
CA ALA A 459 24.29 21.59 -23.18
C ALA A 459 24.19 20.06 -23.22
N ARG A 460 24.43 19.41 -22.09
CA ARG A 460 24.17 17.98 -21.90
C ARG A 460 22.74 17.83 -21.39
N VAL A 461 21.91 17.06 -22.07
CA VAL A 461 20.54 16.85 -21.65
C VAL A 461 20.31 15.40 -21.27
N VAL A 462 19.57 15.20 -20.18
CA VAL A 462 19.01 13.89 -19.82
C VAL A 462 17.50 14.02 -19.77
N SER A 463 16.83 13.25 -20.61
CA SER A 463 15.38 13.28 -20.72
C SER A 463 14.75 12.15 -19.91
N PHE A 464 13.67 12.45 -19.19
CA PHE A 464 12.91 11.49 -18.40
C PHE A 464 11.46 11.48 -18.85
N ALA A 465 10.92 10.30 -19.12
CA ALA A 465 9.49 10.09 -19.33
C ALA A 465 8.74 9.85 -18.01
N ASP A 466 9.49 9.58 -16.94
CA ASP A 466 9.00 9.22 -15.62
C ASP A 466 9.56 10.20 -14.57
N GLU A 467 8.65 10.81 -13.81
CA GLU A 467 8.89 11.67 -12.66
C GLU A 467 9.88 11.11 -11.62
N LEU A 468 9.96 9.78 -11.48
CA LEU A 468 10.84 9.10 -10.54
C LEU A 468 12.28 9.05 -11.01
N ALA A 469 12.47 8.85 -12.30
CA ALA A 469 13.80 8.81 -12.91
C ALA A 469 14.48 10.19 -12.79
N LEU A 470 13.71 11.28 -12.93
CA LEU A 470 14.18 12.65 -12.74
C LEU A 470 14.82 12.83 -11.37
N PHE A 471 14.07 12.56 -10.31
CA PHE A 471 14.50 12.88 -8.96
C PHE A 471 15.67 11.98 -8.50
N CYS A 472 15.69 10.70 -8.92
CA CYS A 472 16.86 9.83 -8.75
C CYS A 472 18.11 10.47 -9.37
N ALA A 473 17.98 11.00 -10.59
CA ALA A 473 19.06 11.67 -11.28
C ALA A 473 19.45 12.99 -10.60
N VAL A 474 18.50 13.79 -10.13
CA VAL A 474 18.75 15.07 -9.43
C VAL A 474 19.47 14.86 -8.11
N ALA A 475 19.09 13.83 -7.35
CA ALA A 475 19.72 13.51 -6.07
C ALA A 475 21.18 13.05 -6.21
N ARG A 476 21.59 12.59 -7.41
CA ARG A 476 22.93 12.06 -7.70
C ARG A 476 23.80 13.04 -8.49
N ARG A 477 23.21 13.68 -9.49
CA ARG A 477 23.81 14.67 -10.40
C ARG A 477 22.86 15.86 -10.47
N PRO A 478 23.02 16.87 -9.61
CA PRO A 478 22.14 18.03 -9.61
C PRO A 478 22.33 18.80 -10.92
N PRO A 479 21.27 18.96 -11.74
CA PRO A 479 21.36 19.68 -13.00
C PRO A 479 21.42 21.19 -12.75
N THR A 480 21.85 21.93 -13.77
CA THR A 480 21.74 23.39 -13.82
C THR A 480 20.26 23.82 -13.76
N ALA A 481 19.38 23.11 -14.46
CA ALA A 481 17.93 23.30 -14.33
C ALA A 481 17.14 22.06 -14.76
N ILE A 482 15.90 21.98 -14.28
CA ILE A 482 14.90 20.99 -14.65
C ILE A 482 13.78 21.70 -15.41
N LEU A 483 13.48 21.23 -16.62
CA LEU A 483 12.24 21.53 -17.33
C LEU A 483 11.23 20.45 -16.98
N LEU A 484 10.12 20.83 -16.35
CA LEU A 484 9.18 19.91 -15.75
C LEU A 484 7.75 20.16 -16.26
N ASP A 485 7.15 19.20 -16.95
CA ASP A 485 5.72 19.31 -17.27
C ASP A 485 4.84 19.23 -16.02
N VAL A 486 3.70 19.94 -16.04
CA VAL A 486 2.68 19.89 -14.99
C VAL A 486 1.89 18.59 -15.04
N VAL A 487 1.60 18.11 -16.24
CA VAL A 487 0.81 16.89 -16.42
C VAL A 487 1.80 15.75 -16.64
N LEU A 488 1.97 14.90 -15.64
CA LEU A 488 2.76 13.68 -15.73
C LEU A 488 1.86 12.48 -15.42
N HIS A 489 2.39 11.27 -15.65
CA HIS A 489 1.62 10.04 -15.61
C HIS A 489 1.00 9.73 -14.23
N TRP A 490 1.75 9.91 -13.13
CA TRP A 490 1.34 9.52 -11.79
C TRP A 490 1.31 10.67 -10.78
N VAL A 491 2.14 11.70 -10.98
CA VAL A 491 2.30 12.83 -10.06
C VAL A 491 1.98 14.16 -10.75
N ASP A 492 1.28 15.07 -10.05
CA ASP A 492 1.15 16.46 -10.49
C ASP A 492 2.55 17.10 -10.48
N GLY A 493 3.05 17.57 -11.63
CA GLY A 493 4.38 18.18 -11.75
C GLY A 493 4.59 19.38 -10.81
N LEU A 494 3.50 20.04 -10.38
CA LEU A 494 3.58 21.08 -9.35
C LEU A 494 3.92 20.49 -7.98
N ARG A 495 3.32 19.35 -7.62
CA ARG A 495 3.67 18.62 -6.38
C ARG A 495 5.07 18.04 -6.46
N LEU A 496 5.51 17.62 -7.64
CA LEU A 496 6.87 17.19 -7.88
C LEU A 496 7.86 18.34 -7.60
N CYS A 497 7.55 19.54 -8.09
CA CYS A 497 8.29 20.77 -7.81
C CYS A 497 8.31 21.08 -6.30
N GLU A 498 7.16 21.02 -5.62
CA GLU A 498 7.09 21.20 -4.15
C GLU A 498 8.00 20.21 -3.42
N GLY A 499 7.97 18.92 -3.81
CA GLY A 499 8.81 17.88 -3.23
C GLY A 499 10.31 18.14 -3.43
N LEU A 500 10.70 18.56 -4.64
CA LEU A 500 12.08 18.96 -4.94
C LEU A 500 12.51 20.13 -4.05
N LYS A 501 11.63 21.11 -3.83
CA LYS A 501 11.90 22.33 -3.04
C LYS A 501 11.90 22.10 -1.53
N GLN A 502 11.16 21.12 -1.04
CA GLN A 502 11.13 20.76 0.38
C GLN A 502 12.31 19.88 0.80
N HIS A 503 12.99 19.22 -0.15
CA HIS A 503 14.05 18.28 0.16
C HIS A 503 15.44 18.97 0.27
N PRO A 504 16.20 18.75 1.38
CA PRO A 504 17.46 19.48 1.62
C PRO A 504 18.53 19.39 0.53
N LEU A 505 18.54 18.31 -0.26
CA LEU A 505 19.54 18.10 -1.33
C LEU A 505 19.13 18.65 -2.70
N THR A 506 17.85 18.94 -2.91
CA THR A 506 17.32 19.35 -4.23
C THR A 506 16.64 20.72 -4.19
N ARG A 507 16.52 21.32 -3.01
CA ARG A 507 15.85 22.61 -2.83
C ARG A 507 16.46 23.74 -3.66
N ASP A 508 17.76 23.68 -3.89
CA ASP A 508 18.51 24.71 -4.62
C ASP A 508 18.49 24.47 -6.14
N THR A 509 17.99 23.32 -6.61
CA THR A 509 17.87 23.02 -8.05
C THR A 509 16.84 23.92 -8.71
N ARG A 510 17.19 24.57 -9.83
CA ARG A 510 16.27 25.42 -10.60
C ARG A 510 15.22 24.56 -11.30
N VAL A 511 13.94 24.90 -11.14
CA VAL A 511 12.82 24.17 -11.76
C VAL A 511 11.99 25.15 -12.59
N LEU A 512 11.91 24.90 -13.89
CA LEU A 512 11.06 25.61 -14.84
C LEU A 512 9.89 24.70 -15.17
N VAL A 513 8.69 25.13 -14.81
CA VAL A 513 7.48 24.35 -15.04
C VAL A 513 6.92 24.66 -16.42
N MET A 514 6.58 23.64 -17.18
CA MET A 514 5.95 23.71 -18.50
C MET A 514 4.49 23.27 -18.38
N SER A 515 3.56 23.88 -19.10
CA SER A 515 2.17 23.42 -19.10
C SER A 515 1.39 23.82 -20.34
N GLY A 516 0.57 22.90 -20.87
CA GLY A 516 -0.48 23.23 -21.84
C GLY A 516 -1.70 23.93 -21.22
N LEU A 517 -1.82 23.95 -19.89
CA LEU A 517 -2.93 24.59 -19.18
C LEU A 517 -2.60 26.06 -18.88
N ASN A 518 -2.86 26.95 -19.85
CA ASN A 518 -2.58 28.37 -19.73
C ASN A 518 -3.65 29.13 -18.90
N ARG A 519 -3.84 28.73 -17.64
CA ARG A 519 -4.77 29.40 -16.70
C ARG A 519 -4.00 30.17 -15.62
N PRO A 520 -4.42 31.38 -15.23
CA PRO A 520 -3.71 32.21 -14.23
C PRO A 520 -3.47 31.50 -12.89
N HIS A 521 -4.40 30.65 -12.45
CA HIS A 521 -4.28 29.92 -11.19
C HIS A 521 -3.19 28.83 -11.22
N VAL A 522 -2.92 28.20 -12.37
CA VAL A 522 -1.87 27.18 -12.50
C VAL A 522 -0.50 27.84 -12.42
N ARG A 523 -0.36 29.00 -13.08
CA ARG A 523 0.86 29.82 -13.00
C ARG A 523 1.17 30.23 -11.56
N GLN A 524 0.17 30.69 -10.81
CA GLN A 524 0.38 31.06 -9.41
C GLN A 524 0.79 29.86 -8.56
N ARG A 525 0.09 28.72 -8.71
CA ARG A 525 0.44 27.47 -8.01
C ARG A 525 1.85 26.97 -8.34
N ALA A 526 2.34 27.15 -9.56
CA ALA A 526 3.71 26.80 -9.92
C ALA A 526 4.75 27.64 -9.17
N LEU A 527 4.51 28.95 -9.04
CA LEU A 527 5.39 29.84 -8.28
C LEU A 527 5.32 29.54 -6.78
N ASP A 528 4.12 29.29 -6.25
CA ASP A 528 3.91 28.92 -4.85
C ASP A 528 4.58 27.56 -4.51
N ALA A 529 4.63 26.65 -5.49
CA ALA A 529 5.37 25.39 -5.42
C ALA A 529 6.91 25.56 -5.43
N GLY A 530 7.40 26.78 -5.63
CA GLY A 530 8.82 27.11 -5.68
C GLY A 530 9.47 26.99 -7.06
N ALA A 531 8.67 26.92 -8.13
CA ALA A 531 9.20 27.00 -9.49
C ALA A 531 9.77 28.40 -9.76
N GLU A 532 10.86 28.45 -10.53
CA GLU A 532 11.51 29.71 -10.89
C GLU A 532 10.78 30.42 -12.05
N ALA A 533 10.28 29.62 -13.00
CA ALA A 533 9.55 30.13 -14.14
C ALA A 533 8.43 29.18 -14.57
N PHE A 534 7.41 29.77 -15.20
CA PHE A 534 6.31 29.05 -15.84
C PHE A 534 6.35 29.32 -17.36
N LEU A 535 6.39 28.24 -18.15
CA LEU A 535 6.47 28.25 -19.60
C LEU A 535 5.20 27.60 -20.20
N PRO A 536 4.34 28.37 -20.89
CA PRO A 536 3.20 27.77 -21.57
C PRO A 536 3.66 26.92 -22.75
N LYS A 537 3.07 25.73 -22.94
CA LYS A 537 3.24 24.91 -24.15
C LYS A 537 2.37 25.49 -25.28
N PRO A 538 2.85 25.58 -26.54
CA PRO A 538 4.18 25.16 -27.00
C PRO A 538 5.29 26.10 -26.49
N VAL A 539 6.40 25.50 -26.05
CA VAL A 539 7.51 26.25 -25.46
C VAL A 539 8.23 27.05 -26.54
N ASN A 540 8.32 28.36 -26.37
CA ASN A 540 9.09 29.22 -27.27
C ASN A 540 10.61 29.02 -26.99
N PRO A 541 11.42 28.62 -27.98
CA PRO A 541 12.85 28.34 -27.80
C PRO A 541 13.64 29.53 -27.25
N ASP A 542 13.42 30.74 -27.77
CA ASP A 542 14.14 31.94 -27.34
C ASP A 542 13.83 32.29 -25.88
N ARG A 543 12.55 32.14 -25.50
CA ARG A 543 12.10 32.37 -24.13
C ARG A 543 12.67 31.33 -23.17
N LEU A 544 12.74 30.07 -23.59
CA LEU A 544 13.34 28.99 -22.79
C LEU A 544 14.84 29.27 -22.56
N LEU A 545 15.59 29.53 -23.62
CA LEU A 545 17.03 29.80 -23.54
C LEU A 545 17.33 31.05 -22.70
N CYS A 546 16.51 32.09 -22.83
CA CYS A 546 16.63 33.31 -22.02
C CYS A 546 16.46 33.01 -20.52
N GLN A 547 15.51 32.16 -20.14
CA GLN A 547 15.28 31.78 -18.74
C GLN A 547 16.39 30.88 -18.19
N LEU A 548 16.91 29.96 -19.01
CA LEU A 548 17.95 29.03 -18.59
C LEU A 548 19.33 29.69 -18.45
N THR A 549 19.71 30.53 -19.41
CA THR A 549 21.07 31.12 -19.51
C THR A 549 21.18 32.54 -18.98
N GLY A 550 20.05 33.21 -18.71
CA GLY A 550 20.02 34.63 -18.34
C GLY A 550 20.48 35.57 -19.45
N ARG A 551 20.78 35.07 -20.65
CA ARG A 551 21.13 35.88 -21.82
C ARG A 551 19.84 36.36 -22.49
N VAL A 552 19.67 37.67 -22.58
CA VAL A 552 18.63 38.27 -23.42
C VAL A 552 18.99 37.95 -24.87
N PRO A 553 18.06 37.42 -25.70
CA PRO A 553 18.32 37.25 -27.12
C PRO A 553 18.69 38.62 -27.71
N ASP A 554 19.80 38.70 -28.43
CA ASP A 554 20.15 39.92 -29.14
C ASP A 554 19.03 40.21 -30.16
N PRO A 555 18.29 41.33 -30.04
CA PRO A 555 17.19 41.64 -30.96
C PRO A 555 17.65 41.80 -32.42
N LEU A 556 18.98 41.87 -32.66
CA LEU A 556 19.59 42.05 -33.97
C LEU A 556 20.10 40.75 -34.61
N ALA A 557 20.02 39.61 -33.93
CA ALA A 557 20.31 38.32 -34.55
C ALA A 557 19.11 37.87 -35.39
N ALA A 558 19.10 38.26 -36.67
CA ALA A 558 18.08 37.84 -37.63
C ALA A 558 17.90 36.31 -37.63
N PRO A 559 16.67 35.79 -37.75
CA PRO A 559 16.43 34.35 -37.77
C PRO A 559 17.17 33.73 -38.95
N ARG A 560 18.12 32.83 -38.67
CA ARG A 560 18.63 31.93 -39.70
C ARG A 560 17.49 31.00 -40.08
N GLU A 561 16.91 31.21 -41.25
CA GLU A 561 16.00 30.26 -41.88
C GLU A 561 16.62 28.86 -41.80
N ILE A 562 15.93 27.96 -41.10
CA ILE A 562 16.19 26.54 -41.16
C ILE A 562 15.90 26.13 -42.61
N GLN A 563 16.95 26.01 -43.42
CA GLN A 563 16.85 25.42 -44.76
C GLN A 563 16.28 24.01 -44.60
N ARG A 564 15.03 23.84 -45.01
CA ARG A 564 14.44 22.52 -45.22
C ARG A 564 15.33 21.76 -46.21
N PRO A 565 15.74 20.51 -45.92
CA PRO A 565 16.44 19.71 -46.92
C PRO A 565 15.52 19.52 -48.13
N ALA A 566 16.09 19.72 -49.32
CA ALA A 566 15.37 19.55 -50.58
C ALA A 566 14.79 18.13 -50.67
N VAL A 567 13.46 18.04 -50.75
CA VAL A 567 12.78 16.80 -51.12
C VAL A 567 13.11 16.55 -52.58
N VAL A 568 13.83 15.47 -52.84
CA VAL A 568 13.98 14.90 -54.19
C VAL A 568 12.64 14.27 -54.54
N GLU A 569 11.80 15.00 -55.28
CA GLU A 569 10.61 14.43 -55.91
C GLU A 569 11.04 13.62 -57.14
N THR A 570 11.09 12.30 -56.99
CA THR A 570 11.03 11.34 -58.11
C THR A 570 9.61 10.84 -58.21
N PHE A 571 8.82 11.33 -59.17
CA PHE A 571 7.71 10.70 -59.91
C PHE A 571 7.31 11.77 -60.95
N GLY A 572 7.46 11.62 -62.27
CA GLY A 572 7.14 10.45 -63.08
C GLY A 572 5.66 10.48 -63.42
N GLU A 573 5.24 11.31 -64.38
CA GLU A 573 4.10 11.03 -65.26
C GLU A 573 3.97 12.05 -66.40
N ASP A 574 4.23 11.52 -67.61
CA ASP A 574 3.48 11.70 -68.85
C ASP A 574 2.73 13.02 -69.11
N ARG A 575 3.26 13.76 -70.09
CA ARG A 575 2.44 14.38 -71.15
C ARG A 575 3.15 14.24 -72.49
N PHE A 576 2.62 13.39 -73.37
CA PHE A 576 2.56 13.70 -74.79
C PHE A 576 1.16 13.40 -75.31
N ALA A 577 0.61 14.43 -75.94
CA ALA A 577 -0.59 14.36 -76.76
C ALA A 577 -0.28 13.72 -78.12
N SER A 578 -1.35 13.22 -78.75
CA SER A 578 -1.53 12.75 -80.14
C SER A 578 -1.55 11.24 -80.33
#